data_AF-A0AAD5Y5M2-F1
#
_entry.id   AF-A0AAD5Y5M2-F1
#
_cell.length_a   1.000
_cell.length_b   1.000
_cell.length_c   1.000
_cell.angle_alpha   90.00
_cell.angle_beta   90.00
_cell.angle_gamma   90.00
#
_symmetry.space_group_name_H-M   'P 1'
#
loop_
_entity.id
_entity.type
_entity.pdbx_description
1 polymer ?
#
loop_
_entity_poly.entity_id
_entity_poly.type
_entity_poly.pdbx_seq_one_letter_code
_entity_poly.pdbx_strand_id
1 'polypeptide(L)'
;MESLHELEIDPEIWPSSMLASERQGLINYILYFADYIRGSRNYEKIERILSTLNLEFDQFERILSNCQRLGLYKPYSYFECKNSRKLEKEIEQYEVQKFFKNLTPHNSETDAEILKLINFAVQRNSIVQVQMFLPFVDRKNLVNIKYLEQQLQVAAAKGKCDIFRSILRFSRDIDPTLEKCFALRIACTKGYTRIVELLLNDQRCDPSVQNNECIRKAATMGYFEIVQMLLLDHRVDATAKHNEALRFATLGGHFQVVESLTEHLKANCSSVQYSF
;
A
#
# COMPACT_ATOMS: atom_id res chain seq x y z
N MET A 1 8.35 16.76 -5.97
CA MET A 1 9.61 16.01 -6.10
C MET A 1 10.82 16.91 -5.87
N GLU A 2 10.82 18.17 -6.33
CA GLU A 2 11.90 19.14 -6.04
C GLU A 2 12.10 19.45 -4.55
N SER A 3 11.05 19.40 -3.72
CA SER A 3 11.13 19.72 -2.28
C SER A 3 11.94 18.72 -1.44
N LEU A 4 12.00 17.44 -1.83
CA LEU A 4 12.71 16.40 -1.05
C LEU A 4 14.22 16.41 -1.31
N HIS A 5 14.67 16.85 -2.49
CA HIS A 5 16.09 16.91 -2.80
C HIS A 5 16.87 17.82 -1.84
N GLU A 6 16.28 18.91 -1.34
CA GLU A 6 16.94 19.77 -0.35
C GLU A 6 17.20 19.07 1.00
N LEU A 7 16.38 18.09 1.38
CA LEU A 7 16.57 17.27 2.58
C LEU A 7 17.57 16.13 2.35
N GLU A 8 17.78 15.71 1.11
CA GLU A 8 18.56 14.53 0.72
C GLU A 8 20.06 14.75 0.63
N ILE A 9 20.53 16.01 0.69
CA ILE A 9 21.92 16.40 0.36
C ILE A 9 22.70 16.87 1.61
N ASP A 10 22.28 16.53 2.82
CA ASP A 10 23.12 16.78 4.01
C ASP A 10 24.06 15.59 4.26
N PRO A 11 25.33 15.63 3.81
CA PRO A 11 26.27 14.53 3.96
C PRO A 11 26.72 14.30 5.41
N GLU A 12 26.48 15.24 6.34
CA GLU A 12 26.73 15.03 7.77
C GLU A 12 25.69 14.10 8.40
N ILE A 13 24.51 14.02 7.79
CA ILE A 13 23.35 13.27 8.28
C ILE A 13 23.15 11.99 7.45
N TRP A 14 23.32 12.08 6.14
CA TRP A 14 23.07 10.99 5.20
C TRP A 14 24.36 10.53 4.52
N PRO A 15 24.82 9.28 4.75
CA PRO A 15 25.95 8.73 4.02
C PRO A 15 25.71 8.76 2.52
N SER A 16 26.75 9.08 1.74
CA SER A 16 26.67 9.14 0.26
C SER A 16 26.25 7.80 -0.38
N SER A 17 26.43 6.69 0.32
CA SER A 17 26.03 5.35 -0.09
C SER A 17 24.54 5.04 0.09
N MET A 18 23.81 5.87 0.86
CA MET A 18 22.39 5.65 1.16
C MET A 18 21.51 6.01 -0.04
N LEU A 19 20.49 5.22 -0.32
CA LEU A 19 19.53 5.47 -1.38
C LEU A 19 18.52 6.54 -0.96
N ALA A 20 17.99 7.30 -1.92
CA ALA A 20 16.95 8.30 -1.66
C ALA A 20 15.70 7.70 -0.96
N SER A 21 15.31 6.47 -1.32
CA SER A 21 14.21 5.78 -0.66
C SER A 21 14.50 5.44 0.80
N GLU A 22 15.74 5.09 1.13
CA GLU A 22 16.15 4.78 2.51
C GLU A 22 16.16 6.06 3.37
N ARG A 23 16.69 7.16 2.81
CA ARG A 23 16.56 8.50 3.42
C ARG A 23 15.11 8.86 3.69
N GLN A 24 14.21 8.64 2.72
CA GLN A 24 12.79 8.90 2.90
C GLN A 24 12.17 8.04 4.02
N GLY A 25 12.58 6.77 4.14
CA GLY A 25 12.18 5.89 5.24
C GLY A 25 12.62 6.42 6.60
N LEU A 26 13.86 6.88 6.71
CA LEU A 26 14.40 7.52 7.91
C LEU A 26 13.69 8.84 8.25
N ILE A 27 13.43 9.68 7.25
CA ILE A 27 12.64 10.91 7.45
C ILE A 27 11.25 10.55 7.99
N ASN A 28 10.57 9.56 7.41
CA ASN A 28 9.27 9.11 7.91
C ASN A 28 9.35 8.61 9.36
N TYR A 29 10.43 7.90 9.71
CA TYR A 29 10.70 7.47 11.08
C TYR A 29 10.87 8.68 12.02
N ILE A 30 11.72 9.62 11.65
CA ILE A 30 11.99 10.85 12.40
C ILE A 30 10.69 11.63 12.63
N LEU A 31 9.90 11.85 11.59
CA LEU A 31 8.63 12.57 11.66
C LEU A 31 7.60 11.83 12.53
N TYR A 32 7.57 10.51 12.47
CA TYR A 32 6.68 9.70 13.31
C TYR A 32 6.99 9.84 14.81
N PHE A 33 8.27 9.96 15.17
CA PHE A 33 8.69 10.19 16.55
C PHE A 33 8.78 11.67 16.94
N ALA A 34 8.59 12.60 16.00
CA ALA A 34 8.84 14.01 16.26
C ALA A 34 7.92 14.62 17.33
N ASP A 35 6.62 14.31 17.26
CA ASP A 35 5.66 14.75 18.28
C ASP A 35 5.94 14.10 19.64
N TYR A 36 6.43 12.85 19.64
CA TYR A 36 6.83 12.15 20.85
C TYR A 36 8.07 12.78 21.49
N ILE A 37 9.11 13.05 20.71
CA ILE A 37 10.37 13.65 21.15
C ILE A 37 10.11 15.05 21.71
N ARG A 38 9.35 15.89 20.99
CA ARG A 38 9.03 17.27 21.44
C ARG A 38 8.08 17.31 22.64
N GLY A 39 7.20 16.32 22.80
CA GLY A 39 6.24 16.23 23.90
C GLY A 39 6.74 15.51 25.14
N SER A 40 7.83 14.76 25.04
CA SER A 40 8.39 13.95 26.13
C SER A 40 9.29 14.78 27.04
N ARG A 41 9.17 14.55 28.36
CA ARG A 41 10.12 15.07 29.37
C ARG A 41 11.19 14.04 29.75
N ASN A 42 11.18 12.87 29.13
CA ASN A 42 12.13 11.79 29.39
C ASN A 42 13.31 11.91 28.42
N TYR A 43 14.30 12.71 28.82
CA TYR A 43 15.50 13.00 28.02
C TYR A 43 16.34 11.75 27.72
N GLU A 44 16.46 10.83 28.68
CA GLU A 44 17.16 9.56 28.48
C GLU A 44 16.51 8.72 27.37
N LYS A 45 15.17 8.76 27.28
CA LYS A 45 14.44 8.07 26.22
C LYS A 45 14.56 8.76 24.86
N ILE A 46 14.64 10.10 24.85
CA ILE A 46 14.92 10.87 23.63
C ILE A 46 16.33 10.55 23.11
N GLU A 47 17.36 10.59 23.97
CA GLU A 47 18.74 10.23 23.60
C GLU A 47 18.85 8.80 23.10
N ARG A 48 18.12 7.84 23.69
CA ARG A 48 18.05 6.48 23.17
C ARG A 48 17.46 6.41 21.75
N ILE A 49 16.38 7.15 21.46
CA ILE A 49 15.80 7.15 20.11
C ILE A 49 16.75 7.82 19.11
N LEU A 50 17.36 8.94 19.47
CA LEU A 50 18.28 9.66 18.59
C LEU A 50 19.58 8.91 18.33
N SER A 51 20.15 8.27 19.35
CA SER A 51 21.30 7.39 19.20
C SER A 51 21.00 6.16 18.33
N THR A 52 19.76 5.65 18.36
CA THR A 52 19.38 4.58 17.42
C THR A 52 19.41 5.05 15.98
N LEU A 53 19.09 6.32 15.72
CA LEU A 53 19.16 6.90 14.38
C LEU A 53 20.56 7.37 13.98
N ASN A 54 21.54 7.23 14.88
CA ASN A 54 22.86 7.86 14.75
C ASN A 54 22.76 9.37 14.47
N LEU A 55 21.80 10.03 15.13
CA LEU A 55 21.57 11.47 15.03
C LEU A 55 21.84 12.14 16.37
N GLU A 56 22.43 13.32 16.31
CA GLU A 56 22.42 14.27 17.42
C GLU A 56 21.07 15.02 17.48
N PHE A 57 20.73 15.57 18.65
CA PHE A 57 19.48 16.31 18.85
C PHE A 57 19.37 17.52 17.89
N ASP A 58 20.48 18.22 17.67
CA ASP A 58 20.52 19.37 16.76
C ASP A 58 20.32 18.95 15.29
N GLN A 59 20.87 17.81 14.88
CA GLN A 59 20.65 17.24 13.55
C GLN A 59 19.18 16.85 13.37
N PHE A 60 18.56 16.24 14.37
CA PHE A 60 17.14 15.91 14.38
C PHE A 60 16.25 17.16 14.24
N GLU A 61 16.50 18.23 15.03
CA GLU A 61 15.72 19.47 14.94
C GLU A 61 15.93 20.19 13.59
N ARG A 62 17.15 20.13 13.01
CA ARG A 62 17.40 20.63 11.65
C ARG A 62 16.57 19.90 10.59
N ILE A 63 16.55 18.56 10.63
CA ILE A 63 15.73 17.75 9.72
C ILE A 63 14.25 18.09 9.89
N LEU A 64 13.78 18.20 11.12
CA LEU A 64 12.38 18.46 11.43
C LEU A 64 11.94 19.86 10.99
N SER A 65 12.77 20.88 11.21
CA SER A 65 12.56 22.24 10.74
C SER A 65 12.50 22.32 9.22
N ASN A 66 13.39 21.62 8.53
CA ASN A 66 13.35 21.52 7.07
C ASN A 66 12.07 20.82 6.58
N CYS A 67 11.66 19.72 7.21
CA CYS A 67 10.41 19.04 6.88
C CYS A 67 9.18 19.93 7.11
N GLN A 68 9.19 20.77 8.16
CA GLN A 68 8.16 21.78 8.41
C GLN A 68 8.11 22.83 7.31
N ARG A 69 9.26 23.40 6.93
CA ARG A 69 9.37 24.40 5.86
C ARG A 69 8.83 23.87 4.53
N LEU A 70 9.07 22.60 4.25
CA LEU A 70 8.65 21.92 3.01
C LEU A 70 7.20 21.40 3.05
N GLY A 71 6.48 21.61 4.17
CA GLY A 71 5.11 21.12 4.36
C GLY A 71 5.00 19.58 4.44
N LEU A 72 6.12 18.88 4.62
CA LEU A 72 6.20 17.42 4.73
C LEU A 72 5.84 16.93 6.13
N TYR A 73 5.88 17.81 7.12
CA TYR A 73 5.47 17.53 8.49
C TYR A 73 4.28 18.40 8.88
N LYS A 74 3.14 17.73 9.14
CA LYS A 74 2.04 18.30 9.91
C LYS A 74 2.10 17.65 11.30
N PRO A 75 2.31 18.42 12.39
CA PRO A 75 2.26 17.86 13.73
C PRO A 75 0.94 17.12 13.89
N TYR A 76 0.98 15.84 14.29
CA TYR A 76 -0.24 15.15 14.68
C TYR A 76 -0.85 15.94 15.84
N SER A 77 -2.16 16.15 15.83
CA SER A 77 -2.75 16.82 16.99
C SER A 77 -2.45 15.97 18.21
N TYR A 78 -1.97 16.59 19.29
CA TYR A 78 -1.62 15.94 20.56
C TYR A 78 -2.67 14.91 21.07
N PHE A 79 -3.93 15.01 20.60
CA PHE A 79 -5.00 14.06 20.85
C PHE A 79 -4.87 12.70 20.14
N GLU A 80 -4.30 12.62 18.94
CA GLU A 80 -4.04 11.35 18.25
C GLU A 80 -2.91 10.55 18.92
N CYS A 81 -1.95 11.24 19.54
CA CYS A 81 -0.92 10.64 20.39
C CYS A 81 -1.48 9.98 21.67
N LYS A 82 -2.66 10.33 22.18
CA LYS A 82 -3.17 9.67 23.41
C LYS A 82 -3.56 8.20 23.19
N ASN A 83 -3.94 7.85 21.96
CA ASN A 83 -4.13 6.45 21.54
C ASN A 83 -2.80 5.73 21.27
N SER A 84 -1.67 6.45 21.30
CA SER A 84 -0.33 5.87 21.14
C SER A 84 0.14 5.10 22.36
N ARG A 85 -0.44 5.17 23.56
CA ARG A 85 0.05 4.37 24.71
C ARG A 85 0.05 2.86 24.47
N LYS A 86 -0.84 2.36 23.61
CA LYS A 86 -0.86 0.96 23.16
C LYS A 86 0.24 0.68 22.12
N LEU A 87 0.52 1.67 21.28
CA LEU A 87 1.57 1.71 20.27
C LEU A 87 2.98 1.85 20.90
N GLU A 88 3.10 2.63 21.98
CA GLU A 88 4.26 2.78 22.84
C GLU A 88 4.60 1.45 23.48
N LYS A 89 3.62 0.74 24.07
CA LYS A 89 3.87 -0.60 24.63
C LYS A 89 4.28 -1.64 23.59
N GLU A 90 3.78 -1.56 22.37
CA GLU A 90 4.11 -2.53 21.31
C GLU A 90 5.42 -2.21 20.57
N ILE A 91 5.78 -0.92 20.45
CA ILE A 91 7.10 -0.44 19.96
C ILE A 91 8.16 -0.58 21.05
N GLU A 92 7.80 -0.55 22.34
CA GLU A 92 8.68 -0.90 23.46
C GLU A 92 8.81 -2.42 23.64
N GLN A 93 7.79 -3.22 23.28
CA GLN A 93 7.85 -4.68 23.32
C GLN A 93 8.61 -5.30 22.14
N TYR A 94 8.65 -4.63 20.98
CA TYR A 94 9.48 -5.06 19.85
C TYR A 94 10.74 -4.22 19.75
N GLU A 95 11.85 -4.89 19.50
CA GLU A 95 13.22 -4.38 19.46
C GLU A 95 13.52 -3.31 18.37
N VAL A 96 12.65 -2.32 18.12
CA VAL A 96 12.94 -1.17 17.25
C VAL A 96 14.21 -0.43 17.72
N GLN A 97 14.47 -0.44 19.03
CA GLN A 97 15.70 0.12 19.62
C GLN A 97 16.98 -0.69 19.35
N LYS A 98 16.89 -1.99 19.05
CA LYS A 98 18.05 -2.83 18.66
C LYS A 98 18.24 -2.84 17.15
N PHE A 99 17.14 -2.67 16.42
CA PHE A 99 17.01 -2.71 14.97
C PHE A 99 17.83 -1.62 14.26
N PHE A 100 17.68 -0.35 14.67
CA PHE A 100 18.46 0.73 14.05
C PHE A 100 19.93 0.75 14.52
N LYS A 101 20.21 0.20 15.71
CA LYS A 101 21.59 0.07 16.23
C LYS A 101 22.48 -0.83 15.37
N ASN A 102 21.87 -1.77 14.64
CA ASN A 102 22.54 -2.76 13.79
C ASN A 102 22.16 -2.63 12.31
N LEU A 103 21.75 -1.43 11.86
CA LEU A 103 21.51 -1.12 10.44
C LEU A 103 22.78 -1.35 9.61
N THR A 104 23.01 -2.62 9.29
CA THR A 104 23.85 -3.08 8.21
C THR A 104 22.88 -3.35 7.07
N PRO A 105 22.92 -2.54 5.99
CA PRO A 105 22.09 -2.77 4.83
C PRO A 105 22.28 -4.22 4.36
N HIS A 106 21.17 -4.93 4.14
CA HIS A 106 21.14 -6.20 3.40
C HIS A 106 21.75 -7.44 4.09
N ASN A 107 21.53 -7.62 5.40
CA ASN A 107 21.73 -8.93 6.03
C ASN A 107 20.39 -9.69 6.12
N SER A 108 20.40 -11.02 5.97
CA SER A 108 19.17 -11.82 5.88
C SER A 108 18.36 -11.88 7.19
N GLU A 109 19.02 -11.65 8.33
CA GLU A 109 18.36 -11.67 9.65
C GLU A 109 17.58 -10.37 9.89
N THR A 110 18.11 -9.22 9.48
CA THR A 110 17.43 -7.91 9.59
C THR A 110 16.21 -7.85 8.67
N ASP A 111 16.31 -8.39 7.45
CA ASP A 111 15.15 -8.50 6.54
C ASP A 111 13.99 -9.26 7.18
N ALA A 112 14.26 -10.39 7.86
CA ALA A 112 13.21 -11.17 8.51
C ALA A 112 12.47 -10.39 9.62
N GLU A 113 13.18 -9.55 10.37
CA GLU A 113 12.61 -8.67 11.38
C GLU A 113 11.83 -7.51 10.76
N ILE A 114 12.38 -6.85 9.74
CA ILE A 114 11.72 -5.78 8.98
C ILE A 114 10.38 -6.30 8.45
N LEU A 115 10.37 -7.47 7.83
CA LEU A 115 9.18 -8.08 7.24
C LEU A 115 8.11 -8.42 8.29
N LYS A 116 8.50 -8.85 9.50
CA LYS A 116 7.57 -9.04 10.63
C LYS A 116 6.91 -7.72 11.05
N LEU A 117 7.69 -6.64 11.16
CA LEU A 117 7.17 -5.31 11.48
C LEU A 117 6.22 -4.80 10.39
N ILE A 118 6.57 -5.01 9.12
CA ILE A 118 5.69 -4.70 7.98
C ILE A 118 4.38 -5.48 8.10
N ASN A 119 4.40 -6.78 8.40
CA ASN A 119 3.17 -7.54 8.59
C ASN A 119 2.31 -6.96 9.74
N PHE A 120 2.88 -6.65 10.90
CA PHE A 120 2.10 -6.00 11.98
C PHE A 120 1.48 -4.67 11.53
N ALA A 121 2.24 -3.83 10.82
CA ALA A 121 1.76 -2.58 10.27
C ALA A 121 0.63 -2.81 9.25
N VAL A 122 0.79 -3.77 8.34
CA VAL A 122 -0.22 -4.20 7.38
C VAL A 122 -1.47 -4.64 8.14
N GLN A 123 -1.38 -5.54 9.12
CA GLN A 123 -2.53 -6.03 9.91
C GLN A 123 -3.32 -4.90 10.57
N ARG A 124 -2.64 -3.86 11.06
CA ARG A 124 -3.24 -2.69 11.71
C ARG A 124 -3.67 -1.57 10.77
N ASN A 125 -3.40 -1.71 9.47
CA ASN A 125 -3.64 -0.66 8.47
C ASN A 125 -2.81 0.62 8.71
N SER A 126 -1.59 0.47 9.22
CA SER A 126 -0.67 1.59 9.46
C SER A 126 0.19 1.85 8.23
N ILE A 127 -0.27 2.72 7.34
CA ILE A 127 0.49 3.10 6.14
C ILE A 127 1.84 3.75 6.48
N VAL A 128 1.88 4.55 7.55
CA VAL A 128 3.10 5.25 7.99
C VAL A 128 4.19 4.23 8.36
N GLN A 129 3.84 3.21 9.13
CA GLN A 129 4.80 2.16 9.50
C GLN A 129 5.21 1.31 8.29
N VAL A 130 4.30 1.02 7.36
CA VAL A 130 4.68 0.33 6.11
C VAL A 130 5.69 1.19 5.32
N GLN A 131 5.42 2.47 5.10
CA GLN A 131 6.32 3.38 4.38
C GLN A 131 7.64 3.64 5.11
N MET A 132 7.65 3.51 6.43
CA MET A 132 8.83 3.59 7.28
C MET A 132 9.74 2.38 7.09
N PHE A 133 9.20 1.16 7.14
CA PHE A 133 10.00 -0.07 7.13
C PHE A 133 10.33 -0.60 5.74
N LEU A 134 9.41 -0.41 4.79
CA LEU A 134 9.53 -0.97 3.44
C LEU A 134 10.84 -0.55 2.72
N PRO A 135 11.34 0.70 2.82
CA PRO A 135 12.60 1.09 2.19
C PRO A 135 13.83 0.29 2.60
N PHE A 136 13.84 -0.33 3.77
CA PHE A 136 14.98 -1.09 4.30
C PHE A 136 15.00 -2.55 3.83
N VAL A 137 13.94 -3.02 3.16
CA VAL A 137 13.87 -4.39 2.64
C VAL A 137 14.75 -4.49 1.39
N ASP A 138 15.62 -5.49 1.33
CA ASP A 138 16.37 -5.77 0.09
C ASP A 138 15.42 -6.22 -1.02
N ARG A 139 15.31 -5.40 -2.07
CA ARG A 139 14.45 -5.62 -3.25
C ARG A 139 14.98 -6.70 -4.18
N LYS A 140 16.27 -7.04 -4.12
CA LYS A 140 16.88 -8.08 -4.96
C LYS A 140 16.68 -9.48 -4.37
N ASN A 141 16.33 -9.56 -3.10
CA ASN A 141 16.09 -10.82 -2.41
C ASN A 141 14.69 -11.37 -2.75
N LEU A 142 14.68 -12.50 -3.48
CA LEU A 142 13.44 -13.16 -3.91
C LEU A 142 12.56 -13.63 -2.75
N VAL A 143 13.14 -13.95 -1.58
CA VAL A 143 12.35 -14.34 -0.40
C VAL A 143 11.55 -13.14 0.12
N ASN A 144 12.18 -11.96 0.12
CA ASN A 144 11.52 -10.72 0.52
C ASN A 144 10.40 -10.34 -0.44
N ILE A 145 10.65 -10.44 -1.75
CA ILE A 145 9.62 -10.18 -2.78
C ILE A 145 8.41 -11.10 -2.58
N LYS A 146 8.65 -12.41 -2.42
CA LYS A 146 7.57 -13.38 -2.13
C LYS A 146 6.81 -13.08 -0.84
N TYR A 147 7.49 -12.58 0.18
CA TYR A 147 6.82 -12.16 1.42
C TYR A 147 5.93 -10.92 1.19
N LEU A 148 6.45 -9.91 0.49
CA LEU A 148 5.71 -8.69 0.19
C LEU A 148 4.51 -8.94 -0.72
N GLU A 149 4.62 -9.89 -1.64
CA GLU A 149 3.52 -10.43 -2.43
C GLU A 149 2.38 -11.00 -1.57
N GLN A 150 2.70 -11.77 -0.52
CA GLN A 150 1.69 -12.24 0.44
C GLN A 150 1.06 -11.07 1.20
N GLN A 151 1.86 -10.08 1.60
CA GLN A 151 1.33 -8.87 2.26
C GLN A 151 0.42 -8.05 1.32
N LEU A 152 0.74 -8.02 0.02
CA LEU A 152 -0.09 -7.39 -1.01
C LEU A 152 -1.46 -8.07 -1.10
N GLN A 153 -1.51 -9.41 -1.09
CA GLN A 153 -2.77 -10.17 -1.05
C GLN A 153 -3.58 -9.88 0.22
N VAL A 154 -2.92 -9.82 1.40
CA VAL A 154 -3.57 -9.46 2.67
C VAL A 154 -4.15 -8.05 2.62
N ALA A 155 -3.41 -7.09 2.07
CA ALA A 155 -3.87 -5.72 1.90
C ALA A 155 -5.11 -5.65 0.98
N ALA A 156 -5.10 -6.38 -0.14
CA ALA A 156 -6.25 -6.49 -1.04
C ALA A 156 -7.48 -7.10 -0.34
N ALA A 157 -7.31 -8.24 0.35
CA ALA A 157 -8.41 -8.92 1.03
C ALA A 157 -9.07 -8.07 2.14
N LYS A 158 -8.31 -7.13 2.73
CA LYS A 158 -8.77 -6.23 3.79
C LYS A 158 -9.08 -4.80 3.32
N GLY A 159 -8.98 -4.51 2.02
CA GLY A 159 -9.32 -3.19 1.46
C GLY A 159 -8.32 -2.08 1.80
N LYS A 160 -7.08 -2.43 2.14
CA LYS A 160 -6.04 -1.49 2.60
C LYS A 160 -5.37 -0.83 1.42
N CYS A 161 -6.09 0.06 0.73
CA CYS A 161 -5.70 0.59 -0.58
C CYS A 161 -4.33 1.31 -0.58
N ASP A 162 -4.05 2.16 0.40
CA ASP A 162 -2.79 2.90 0.42
C ASP A 162 -1.59 2.00 0.67
N ILE A 163 -1.75 0.99 1.53
CA ILE A 163 -0.74 -0.04 1.78
C ILE A 163 -0.54 -0.88 0.52
N PHE A 164 -1.63 -1.32 -0.12
CA PHE A 164 -1.60 -2.06 -1.37
C PHE A 164 -0.79 -1.30 -2.44
N ARG A 165 -1.10 -0.01 -2.63
CA ARG A 165 -0.38 0.87 -3.56
C ARG A 165 1.09 1.02 -3.18
N SER A 166 1.40 1.18 -1.89
CA SER A 166 2.77 1.35 -1.42
C SER A 166 3.63 0.11 -1.67
N ILE A 167 3.09 -1.08 -1.41
CA ILE A 167 3.79 -2.35 -1.66
C ILE A 167 3.96 -2.56 -3.17
N LEU A 168 2.93 -2.37 -3.99
CA LEU A 168 3.01 -2.57 -5.45
C LEU A 168 4.02 -1.62 -6.12
N ARG A 169 4.18 -0.40 -5.60
CA ARG A 169 5.15 0.59 -6.13
C ARG A 169 6.58 0.36 -5.64
N PHE A 170 6.79 -0.50 -4.65
CA PHE A 170 8.09 -0.69 -4.04
C PHE A 170 9.09 -1.39 -4.96
N SER A 171 8.64 -2.45 -5.63
CA SER A 171 9.41 -3.17 -6.64
C SER A 171 8.53 -3.58 -7.81
N ARG A 172 9.07 -3.50 -9.02
CA ARG A 172 8.41 -4.02 -10.24
C ARG A 172 8.33 -5.54 -10.25
N ASP A 173 9.21 -6.21 -9.50
CA ASP A 173 9.25 -7.68 -9.40
C ASP A 173 8.10 -8.26 -8.58
N ILE A 174 7.36 -7.42 -7.85
CA ILE A 174 6.15 -7.84 -7.15
C ILE A 174 5.06 -8.09 -8.19
N ASP A 175 4.60 -9.33 -8.25
CA ASP A 175 3.55 -9.76 -9.16
C ASP A 175 2.14 -9.56 -8.56
N PRO A 176 1.31 -8.64 -9.09
CA PRO A 176 -0.07 -8.47 -8.64
C PRO A 176 -1.02 -9.57 -9.15
N THR A 177 -0.55 -10.45 -10.04
CA THR A 177 -1.36 -11.46 -10.74
C THR A 177 -1.37 -12.84 -10.06
N LEU A 178 -0.76 -12.94 -8.88
CA LEU A 178 -0.68 -14.17 -8.11
C LEU A 178 -2.04 -14.87 -7.93
N GLU A 179 -2.00 -16.20 -7.99
CA GLU A 179 -3.15 -17.08 -7.83
C GLU A 179 -4.32 -16.71 -8.78
N LYS A 180 -3.98 -16.41 -10.04
CA LYS A 180 -4.93 -15.99 -11.08
C LYS A 180 -5.63 -14.68 -10.70
N CYS A 181 -4.84 -13.64 -10.47
CA CYS A 181 -5.26 -12.30 -10.06
C CYS A 181 -6.18 -12.31 -8.83
N PHE A 182 -5.80 -13.04 -7.77
CA PHE A 182 -6.56 -13.12 -6.53
C PHE A 182 -6.89 -11.73 -5.96
N ALA A 183 -5.92 -10.81 -5.96
CA ALA A 183 -6.11 -9.45 -5.47
C ALA A 183 -7.24 -8.69 -6.20
N LEU A 184 -7.33 -8.85 -7.53
CA LEU A 184 -8.39 -8.24 -8.33
C LEU A 184 -9.75 -8.90 -8.04
N ARG A 185 -9.80 -10.23 -8.02
CA ARG A 185 -11.03 -11.00 -7.76
C ARG A 185 -11.62 -10.70 -6.39
N ILE A 186 -10.78 -10.64 -5.35
CA ILE A 186 -11.24 -10.34 -3.98
C ILE A 186 -11.69 -8.88 -3.86
N ALA A 187 -11.02 -7.93 -4.54
CA ALA A 187 -11.41 -6.53 -4.57
C ALA A 187 -12.77 -6.34 -5.25
N CYS A 188 -13.01 -6.99 -6.40
CA CYS A 188 -14.30 -6.99 -7.08
C CYS A 188 -15.41 -7.63 -6.23
N THR A 189 -15.11 -8.71 -5.51
CA THR A 189 -16.08 -9.40 -4.64
C THR A 189 -16.45 -8.59 -3.39
N LYS A 190 -15.52 -7.78 -2.87
CA LYS A 190 -15.72 -6.97 -1.65
C LYS A 190 -16.06 -5.51 -1.88
N GLY A 191 -16.11 -5.05 -3.14
CA GLY A 191 -16.46 -3.66 -3.44
C GLY A 191 -15.31 -2.68 -3.25
N TYR A 192 -14.05 -3.12 -3.31
CA TYR A 192 -12.89 -2.24 -3.13
C TYR A 192 -12.52 -1.51 -4.42
N THR A 193 -13.38 -0.59 -4.86
CA THR A 193 -13.29 0.16 -6.13
C THR A 193 -11.90 0.70 -6.43
N ARG A 194 -11.24 1.33 -5.45
CA ARG A 194 -9.92 1.93 -5.65
C ARG A 194 -8.80 0.90 -5.86
N ILE A 195 -8.93 -0.31 -5.32
CA ILE A 195 -7.98 -1.41 -5.58
C ILE A 195 -8.24 -1.99 -6.96
N VAL A 196 -9.51 -2.14 -7.37
CA VAL A 196 -9.87 -2.56 -8.74
C VAL A 196 -9.27 -1.61 -9.77
N GLU A 197 -9.49 -0.30 -9.60
CA GLU A 197 -8.94 0.71 -10.50
C GLU A 197 -7.40 0.65 -10.58
N LEU A 198 -6.71 0.49 -9.45
CA LEU A 198 -5.25 0.35 -9.44
C LEU A 198 -4.78 -0.88 -10.21
N LEU A 199 -5.48 -2.00 -10.06
CA LEU A 199 -5.13 -3.26 -10.70
C LEU A 199 -5.49 -3.29 -12.19
N LEU A 200 -6.62 -2.71 -12.61
CA LEU A 200 -6.98 -2.63 -14.04
C LEU A 200 -6.03 -1.73 -14.84
N ASN A 201 -5.43 -0.72 -14.18
CA ASN A 201 -4.39 0.11 -14.78
C ASN A 201 -3.03 -0.59 -14.86
N ASP A 202 -2.83 -1.73 -14.18
CA ASP A 202 -1.64 -2.56 -14.32
C ASP A 202 -1.87 -3.58 -15.45
N GLN A 203 -1.15 -3.41 -16.56
CA GLN A 203 -1.33 -4.23 -17.77
C GLN A 203 -1.13 -5.73 -17.53
N ARG A 204 -0.43 -6.11 -16.45
CA ARG A 204 -0.22 -7.52 -16.08
C ARG A 204 -1.51 -8.18 -15.63
N CYS A 205 -2.45 -7.42 -15.06
CA CYS A 205 -3.70 -7.96 -14.54
C CYS A 205 -4.71 -8.19 -15.66
N ASP A 206 -5.18 -9.43 -15.76
CA ASP A 206 -6.25 -9.84 -16.67
C ASP A 206 -7.58 -9.96 -15.89
N PRO A 207 -8.59 -9.12 -16.20
CA PRO A 207 -9.90 -9.18 -15.54
C PRO A 207 -10.79 -10.34 -16.01
N SER A 208 -10.41 -11.04 -17.09
CA SER A 208 -11.18 -12.15 -17.67
C SER A 208 -10.93 -13.50 -16.97
N VAL A 209 -9.98 -13.55 -16.04
CA VAL A 209 -9.60 -14.76 -15.30
C VAL A 209 -10.81 -15.43 -14.63
N GLN A 210 -10.74 -16.76 -14.51
CA GLN A 210 -11.78 -17.57 -13.87
C GLN A 210 -13.19 -17.39 -14.48
N ASN A 211 -13.26 -17.28 -15.81
CA ASN A 211 -14.49 -17.03 -16.56
C ASN A 211 -15.12 -15.68 -16.19
N ASN A 212 -14.34 -14.60 -16.24
CA ASN A 212 -14.78 -13.25 -15.91
C ASN A 212 -15.40 -13.18 -14.51
N GLU A 213 -14.76 -13.83 -13.53
CA GLU A 213 -15.32 -13.91 -12.17
C GLU A 213 -15.52 -12.52 -11.56
N CYS A 214 -14.62 -11.57 -11.86
CA CYS A 214 -14.68 -10.20 -11.39
C CYS A 214 -16.01 -9.52 -11.71
N ILE A 215 -16.42 -9.48 -12.98
CA ILE A 215 -17.68 -8.81 -13.37
C ILE A 215 -18.90 -9.57 -12.85
N ARG A 216 -18.86 -10.91 -12.84
CA ARG A 216 -19.94 -11.74 -12.27
C ARG A 216 -20.17 -11.44 -10.79
N LYS A 217 -19.10 -11.42 -9.99
CA LYS A 217 -19.19 -11.16 -8.54
C LYS A 217 -19.57 -9.70 -8.25
N ALA A 218 -18.98 -8.75 -8.95
CA ALA A 218 -19.33 -7.34 -8.81
C ALA A 218 -20.82 -7.09 -9.15
N ALA A 219 -21.32 -7.71 -10.23
CA ALA A 219 -22.71 -7.59 -10.63
C ALA A 219 -23.69 -8.26 -9.65
N THR A 220 -23.33 -9.45 -9.12
CA THR A 220 -24.12 -10.15 -8.11
C THR A 220 -24.24 -9.35 -6.81
N MET A 221 -23.20 -8.59 -6.44
CA MET A 221 -23.19 -7.74 -5.25
C MET A 221 -23.71 -6.31 -5.51
N GLY A 222 -24.01 -5.96 -6.76
CA GLY A 222 -24.54 -4.65 -7.11
C GLY A 222 -23.51 -3.52 -7.13
N TYR A 223 -22.21 -3.81 -7.21
CA TYR A 223 -21.16 -2.79 -7.24
C TYR A 223 -21.08 -2.10 -8.61
N PHE A 224 -21.96 -1.13 -8.82
CA PHE A 224 -22.13 -0.41 -10.09
C PHE A 224 -20.84 0.18 -10.64
N GLU A 225 -20.07 0.91 -9.83
CA GLU A 225 -18.82 1.55 -10.28
C GLU A 225 -17.78 0.53 -10.74
N ILE A 226 -17.71 -0.62 -10.06
CA ILE A 226 -16.80 -1.71 -10.45
C ILE A 226 -17.25 -2.34 -11.76
N VAL A 227 -18.55 -2.57 -11.94
CA VAL A 227 -19.08 -3.11 -13.20
C VAL A 227 -18.78 -2.15 -14.36
N GLN A 228 -19.02 -0.85 -14.18
CA GLN A 228 -18.70 0.17 -15.18
C GLN A 228 -17.22 0.16 -15.55
N MET A 229 -16.30 0.16 -14.56
CA MET A 229 -14.86 0.07 -14.84
C MET A 229 -14.48 -1.20 -15.61
N LEU A 230 -15.07 -2.35 -15.26
CA LEU A 230 -14.79 -3.62 -15.93
C LEU A 230 -15.33 -3.65 -17.37
N LEU A 231 -16.49 -3.07 -17.64
CA LEU A 231 -17.08 -3.00 -18.98
C LEU A 231 -16.31 -2.12 -19.96
N LEU A 232 -15.46 -1.22 -19.46
CA LEU A 232 -14.53 -0.42 -20.29
C LEU A 232 -13.31 -1.23 -20.74
N ASP A 233 -13.01 -2.35 -20.08
CA ASP A 233 -11.90 -3.22 -20.46
C ASP A 233 -12.35 -4.24 -21.51
N HIS A 234 -11.83 -4.10 -22.73
CA HIS A 234 -12.16 -4.95 -23.88
C HIS A 234 -11.91 -6.46 -23.66
N ARG A 235 -11.12 -6.83 -22.64
CA ARG A 235 -10.85 -8.24 -22.29
C ARG A 235 -12.01 -8.88 -21.53
N VAL A 236 -12.93 -8.07 -20.98
CA VAL A 236 -14.04 -8.56 -20.18
C VAL A 236 -15.18 -9.03 -21.07
N ASP A 237 -15.55 -10.31 -20.90
CA ASP A 237 -16.77 -10.88 -21.48
C ASP A 237 -17.88 -10.92 -20.43
N ALA A 238 -18.82 -9.98 -20.55
CA ALA A 238 -20.00 -9.88 -19.69
C ALA A 238 -21.01 -11.03 -19.88
N THR A 239 -20.89 -11.82 -20.96
CA THR A 239 -21.77 -12.96 -21.27
C THR A 239 -21.32 -14.27 -20.62
N ALA A 240 -20.16 -14.26 -19.97
CA ALA A 240 -19.56 -15.44 -19.36
C ALA A 240 -20.55 -16.23 -18.48
N LYS A 241 -20.48 -17.56 -18.60
CA LYS A 241 -21.32 -18.52 -17.86
C LYS A 241 -22.82 -18.26 -18.02
N HIS A 242 -23.26 -18.10 -19.28
CA HIS A 242 -24.66 -17.89 -19.63
C HIS A 242 -25.23 -16.61 -19.02
N ASN A 243 -24.56 -15.48 -19.26
CA ASN A 243 -24.94 -14.14 -18.77
C ASN A 243 -25.10 -14.10 -17.24
N GLU A 244 -24.21 -14.79 -16.51
CA GLU A 244 -24.35 -14.95 -15.06
C GLU A 244 -24.37 -13.58 -14.34
N ALA A 245 -23.54 -12.63 -14.80
CA ALA A 245 -23.53 -11.27 -14.26
C ALA A 245 -24.91 -10.61 -14.33
N LEU A 246 -25.55 -10.62 -15.51
CA LEU A 246 -26.88 -10.04 -15.71
C LEU A 246 -27.96 -10.76 -14.92
N ARG A 247 -27.95 -12.11 -14.93
CA ARG A 247 -28.94 -12.93 -14.23
C ARG A 247 -28.94 -12.66 -12.73
N PHE A 248 -27.76 -12.63 -12.10
CA PHE A 248 -27.67 -12.38 -10.66
C PHE A 248 -27.85 -10.92 -10.28
N ALA A 249 -27.42 -9.96 -11.11
CA ALA A 249 -27.77 -8.55 -10.89
C ALA A 249 -29.29 -8.34 -10.93
N THR A 250 -30.00 -9.03 -11.82
CA THR A 250 -31.46 -9.00 -11.92
C THR A 250 -32.12 -9.64 -10.68
N LEU A 251 -31.64 -10.81 -10.27
CA LEU A 251 -32.15 -11.50 -9.07
C LEU A 251 -31.93 -10.67 -7.79
N GLY A 252 -30.80 -9.96 -7.70
CA GLY A 252 -30.47 -9.06 -6.59
C GLY A 252 -31.19 -7.69 -6.65
N GLY A 253 -31.94 -7.39 -7.72
CA GLY A 253 -32.61 -6.10 -7.89
C GLY A 253 -31.66 -4.92 -8.12
N HIS A 254 -30.45 -5.17 -8.63
CA HIS A 254 -29.43 -4.14 -8.86
C HIS A 254 -29.68 -3.39 -10.18
N PHE A 255 -30.72 -2.54 -10.19
CA PHE A 255 -31.24 -1.89 -11.40
C PHE A 255 -30.18 -1.19 -12.26
N GLN A 256 -29.31 -0.37 -11.65
CA GLN A 256 -28.26 0.36 -12.39
C GLN A 256 -27.24 -0.57 -13.05
N VAL A 257 -26.92 -1.70 -12.40
CA VAL A 257 -26.03 -2.72 -12.96
C VAL A 257 -26.72 -3.45 -14.12
N VAL A 258 -28.00 -3.82 -13.96
CA VAL A 258 -28.79 -4.47 -15.01
C VAL A 258 -28.89 -3.60 -16.25
N GLU A 259 -29.18 -2.31 -16.07
CA GLU A 259 -29.22 -1.32 -17.14
C GLU A 259 -27.88 -1.27 -17.88
N SER A 260 -26.78 -1.05 -17.15
CA SER A 260 -25.42 -1.00 -17.71
C SER A 260 -25.04 -2.25 -18.50
N LEU A 261 -25.28 -3.43 -17.95
CA LEU A 261 -24.99 -4.70 -18.62
C LEU A 261 -25.87 -4.87 -19.87
N THR A 262 -27.14 -4.50 -19.80
CA THR A 262 -28.07 -4.62 -20.94
C THR A 262 -27.67 -3.67 -22.08
N GLU A 263 -27.29 -2.44 -21.77
CA GLU A 263 -26.80 -1.47 -22.75
C GLU A 263 -25.52 -1.96 -23.44
N HIS A 264 -24.54 -2.43 -22.66
CA HIS A 264 -23.31 -2.99 -23.20
C HIS A 264 -23.56 -4.18 -24.12
N LEU A 265 -24.45 -5.10 -23.75
CA LEU A 265 -24.80 -6.26 -24.58
C LEU A 265 -25.50 -5.86 -25.89
N LYS A 266 -26.39 -4.86 -25.85
CA LYS A 266 -27.05 -4.34 -27.07
C LYS A 266 -26.05 -3.68 -28.03
N ALA A 267 -25.11 -2.91 -27.50
CA ALA A 267 -24.04 -2.31 -28.31
C ALA A 267 -23.19 -3.37 -29.01
N ASN A 268 -22.87 -4.48 -28.32
CA ASN A 268 -22.10 -5.58 -28.91
C ASN A 268 -22.90 -6.44 -29.91
N CYS A 269 -24.22 -6.52 -29.80
CA CYS A 269 -25.06 -7.18 -30.81
C CYS A 269 -25.26 -6.35 -32.08
N SER A 270 -25.18 -5.02 -32.00
CA SER A 270 -25.39 -4.11 -33.14
C SER A 270 -24.12 -3.90 -34.00
N SER A 271 -22.94 -4.29 -33.49
CA SER A 271 -21.67 -4.23 -34.24
C SER A 271 -21.40 -5.46 -35.14
N VAL A 272 -22.28 -6.47 -35.15
CA VAL A 272 -22.15 -7.69 -36.00
C VAL A 272 -22.92 -7.58 -37.32
N GLN A 273 -23.41 -6.40 -37.69
CA GLN A 273 -23.95 -6.16 -39.03
C GLN A 273 -22.91 -5.44 -39.89
N TYR A 274 -22.68 -6.00 -41.09
CA TYR A 274 -21.80 -5.53 -42.18
C TYR A 274 -20.34 -6.03 -42.17
N SER A 275 -20.18 -7.31 -42.46
CA SER A 275 -19.08 -7.77 -43.31
C SER A 275 -19.55 -9.02 -44.07
N PHE A 276 -20.16 -8.78 -45.24
CA PHE A 276 -20.34 -9.79 -46.29
C PHE A 276 -19.10 -9.80 -47.19
#